data_AF-Q571X4-F1
#
_entry.id   AF-Q571X4-F1
#
_cell.length_a   1.000
_cell.length_b   1.000
_cell.length_c   1.000
_cell.angle_alpha   90.00
_cell.angle_beta   90.00
_cell.angle_gamma   90.00
#
_symmetry.space_group_name_H-M   'P 1'
#
loop_
_entity.id
_entity.type
_entity.pdbx_description
1 polymer ?
#
loop_
_entity_poly.entity_id
_entity_poly.type
_entity_poly.pdbx_seq_one_letter_code
_entity_poly.pdbx_strand_id
1 'polypeptide(L)'
;MAKISSKIEVSYIVLPLSLIFAVSGCHATQGDALSKENRDELCNLNKELAVLPATYVKNLISQWDAEDLRASDELRLRIYLADNTPQKAAELAPLLAAHSAIVQRTATETATETKEVAGLIAAAAALNGQITEFFHIAANAYQAGGTGKGCVTGEDASKIVQGTKGLGDCGLETLTVEPTAAAALTQLTATGFTNLQGAKTTTQRADASADCRLFNTDGSNGVLGSQASAGGLTFAGGYIKVAANADTITGSSLAAMNEGHEATHKAYHRLWRAYVTITKSKAATQAGYSRINLDQLTGTTEARRVFREAIQKTPKYDDAKDSDTVKQSMTAHYGPDAKFNSKTWELVDGHQVKKEAYETNGKGTEKLANIKDINELRKILTYYQTRQTSISNNAAQETKQCSEITAQEQKPPETDTTCEKKGTGAECKDGCKVEGTGDSKKCVKDPTYKPKQAEGVKAEGKGKTNTTGSNSFVIKKSFLFLAFLLF
;
A
#
# COMPACT_ATOMS: atom_id res chain seq x y z
N MET A 1 99.99 -66.17 -53.54
CA MET A 1 100.70 -65.86 -52.28
C MET A 1 99.69 -65.84 -51.13
N ALA A 2 100.15 -66.18 -49.93
CA ALA A 2 99.49 -66.29 -48.63
C ALA A 2 98.05 -65.73 -48.38
N LYS A 3 97.22 -66.57 -47.71
CA LYS A 3 96.31 -66.27 -46.56
C LYS A 3 95.09 -65.32 -46.80
N ILE A 4 93.87 -65.51 -46.25
CA ILE A 4 93.34 -66.28 -45.08
C ILE A 4 91.94 -66.89 -45.38
N SER A 5 91.61 -68.01 -44.71
CA SER A 5 90.27 -68.57 -44.36
C SER A 5 89.13 -67.54 -44.10
N SER A 6 87.81 -67.83 -44.04
CA SER A 6 86.89 -68.96 -44.33
C SER A 6 85.61 -68.75 -43.48
N LYS A 7 84.42 -68.61 -44.10
CA LYS A 7 83.04 -68.73 -43.50
C LYS A 7 82.68 -67.69 -42.41
N ILE A 8 81.43 -67.25 -42.16
CA ILE A 8 80.11 -67.91 -42.00
C ILE A 8 78.99 -66.89 -42.38
N GLU A 9 77.76 -67.36 -42.61
CA GLU A 9 76.56 -66.62 -43.04
C GLU A 9 76.06 -65.52 -42.07
N VAL A 10 75.41 -64.48 -42.63
CA VAL A 10 74.51 -63.55 -41.90
C VAL A 10 73.31 -63.21 -42.80
N SER A 11 72.09 -63.28 -42.24
CA SER A 11 70.83 -63.04 -42.95
C SER A 11 70.61 -61.56 -43.34
N TYR A 12 70.01 -61.34 -44.50
CA TYR A 12 69.54 -60.01 -44.92
C TYR A 12 68.21 -59.65 -44.24
N ILE A 13 68.20 -58.62 -43.40
CA ILE A 13 67.00 -57.94 -42.95
C ILE A 13 66.75 -56.74 -43.88
N VAL A 14 65.63 -56.78 -44.62
CA VAL A 14 65.17 -55.64 -45.42
C VAL A 14 64.31 -54.73 -44.54
N LEU A 15 64.81 -53.53 -44.23
CA LEU A 15 64.09 -52.50 -43.50
C LEU A 15 63.36 -51.56 -44.49
N PRO A 16 62.01 -51.52 -44.52
CA PRO A 16 61.29 -50.55 -45.33
C PRO A 16 61.37 -49.16 -44.68
N LEU A 17 61.92 -48.18 -45.41
CA LEU A 17 61.99 -46.79 -44.98
C LEU A 17 60.62 -46.11 -45.19
N SER A 18 59.71 -46.29 -44.23
CA SER A 18 58.39 -45.65 -44.24
C SER A 18 58.51 -44.14 -43.99
N LEU A 19 58.41 -43.35 -45.06
CA LEU A 19 58.38 -41.89 -44.99
C LEU A 19 57.04 -41.43 -44.41
N ILE A 20 56.96 -41.28 -43.09
CA ILE A 20 55.78 -40.74 -42.40
C ILE A 20 55.70 -39.25 -42.71
N PHE A 21 54.86 -38.89 -43.68
CA PHE A 21 54.30 -37.53 -43.74
C PHE A 21 53.40 -37.35 -42.53
N ALA A 22 53.96 -36.79 -41.46
CA ALA A 22 53.19 -36.20 -40.38
C ALA A 22 52.46 -34.97 -40.95
N VAL A 23 51.31 -35.20 -41.58
CA VAL A 23 50.31 -34.16 -41.75
C VAL A 23 49.83 -33.84 -40.34
N SER A 24 50.48 -32.85 -39.72
CA SER A 24 49.92 -32.15 -38.58
C SER A 24 48.62 -31.53 -39.06
N GLY A 25 47.53 -32.28 -38.87
CA GLY A 25 46.18 -31.78 -39.06
C GLY A 25 46.04 -30.58 -38.13
N CYS A 26 46.12 -29.38 -38.70
CA CYS A 26 45.74 -28.17 -38.00
C CYS A 26 44.23 -28.27 -37.79
N HIS A 27 43.84 -28.87 -36.66
CA HIS A 27 42.45 -28.90 -36.23
C HIS A 27 42.05 -27.44 -36.04
N ALA A 28 41.24 -26.91 -36.96
CA ALA A 28 40.64 -25.59 -36.81
C ALA A 28 39.93 -25.52 -35.46
N THR A 29 40.11 -24.42 -34.74
CA THR A 29 39.60 -24.23 -33.39
C THR A 29 38.11 -24.51 -33.35
N GLN A 30 37.72 -25.52 -32.56
CA GLN A 30 36.32 -25.65 -32.16
C GLN A 30 36.05 -24.52 -31.15
N GLY A 31 34.84 -23.94 -31.17
CA GLY A 31 34.53 -22.80 -30.28
C GLY A 31 34.64 -23.16 -28.83
N ASP A 32 34.87 -22.16 -28.00
CA ASP A 32 35.31 -22.38 -26.63
C ASP A 32 34.13 -22.60 -25.68
N ALA A 33 34.28 -23.52 -24.72
CA ALA A 33 33.33 -23.64 -23.61
C ALA A 33 33.19 -22.33 -22.83
N LEU A 34 32.00 -22.06 -22.28
CA LEU A 34 31.79 -20.94 -21.36
C LEU A 34 32.71 -21.12 -20.14
N SER A 35 33.56 -20.11 -19.88
CA SER A 35 34.47 -20.12 -18.73
C SER A 35 33.72 -20.12 -17.41
N LYS A 36 34.40 -20.61 -16.35
CA LYS A 36 33.82 -20.64 -14.99
C LYS A 36 33.35 -19.27 -14.53
N GLU A 37 34.11 -18.22 -14.82
CA GLU A 37 33.81 -16.86 -14.34
C GLU A 37 32.55 -16.29 -15.02
N ASN A 38 32.39 -16.47 -16.34
CA ASN A 38 31.17 -16.05 -17.04
C ASN A 38 29.93 -16.80 -16.54
N ARG A 39 30.10 -18.10 -16.25
CA ARG A 39 29.06 -18.93 -15.66
C ARG A 39 28.69 -18.36 -14.29
N ASP A 40 29.65 -18.20 -13.38
CA ASP A 40 29.41 -17.78 -11.99
C ASP A 40 28.83 -16.36 -11.87
N GLU A 41 29.29 -15.43 -12.72
CA GLU A 41 28.70 -14.10 -12.87
C GLU A 41 27.19 -14.20 -13.15
N LEU A 42 26.79 -14.99 -14.15
CA LEU A 42 25.39 -15.19 -14.54
C LEU A 42 24.59 -16.04 -13.55
N CYS A 43 25.17 -17.08 -12.94
CA CYS A 43 24.53 -17.88 -11.88
C CYS A 43 24.09 -16.97 -10.72
N ASN A 44 25.03 -16.19 -10.20
CA ASN A 44 24.81 -15.37 -9.02
C ASN A 44 23.82 -14.22 -9.30
N LEU A 45 23.78 -13.70 -10.54
CA LEU A 45 22.69 -12.81 -10.94
C LEU A 45 21.35 -13.56 -10.92
N ASN A 46 21.26 -14.76 -11.52
CA ASN A 46 20.01 -15.51 -11.59
C ASN A 46 19.41 -15.84 -10.21
N LYS A 47 20.28 -16.13 -9.22
CA LYS A 47 19.93 -16.27 -7.79
C LYS A 47 19.26 -15.02 -7.24
N GLU A 48 19.83 -13.84 -7.49
CA GLU A 48 19.23 -12.55 -7.08
C GLU A 48 17.89 -12.32 -7.78
N LEU A 49 17.78 -12.62 -9.08
CA LEU A 49 16.52 -12.46 -9.84
C LEU A 49 15.38 -13.33 -9.30
N ALA A 50 15.68 -14.53 -8.82
CA ALA A 50 14.66 -15.46 -8.31
C ALA A 50 13.99 -14.99 -7.00
N VAL A 51 14.73 -14.25 -6.15
CA VAL A 51 14.25 -13.72 -4.85
C VAL A 51 13.83 -12.25 -4.88
N LEU A 52 14.16 -11.53 -5.97
CA LEU A 52 13.81 -10.14 -6.17
C LEU A 52 12.27 -9.90 -6.13
N PRO A 53 11.40 -10.69 -6.78
CA PRO A 53 9.94 -10.54 -6.67
C PRO A 53 9.43 -10.64 -5.24
N ALA A 54 9.76 -11.71 -4.51
CA ALA A 54 9.37 -11.92 -3.11
C ALA A 54 9.70 -10.75 -2.20
N THR A 55 10.88 -10.14 -2.37
CA THR A 55 11.33 -8.98 -1.58
C THR A 55 10.41 -7.77 -1.78
N TYR A 56 10.09 -7.42 -3.03
CA TYR A 56 9.25 -6.26 -3.33
C TYR A 56 7.75 -6.52 -3.15
N VAL A 57 7.27 -7.75 -3.33
CA VAL A 57 5.90 -8.16 -2.95
C VAL A 57 5.71 -8.02 -1.44
N LYS A 58 6.67 -8.49 -0.63
CA LYS A 58 6.64 -8.30 0.82
C LYS A 58 6.58 -6.83 1.23
N ASN A 59 7.40 -5.99 0.61
CA ASN A 59 7.36 -4.55 0.85
C ASN A 59 5.96 -3.99 0.55
N LEU A 60 5.40 -4.28 -0.63
CA LEU A 60 4.07 -3.81 -1.03
C LEU A 60 2.97 -4.27 -0.06
N ILE A 61 2.97 -5.54 0.35
CA ILE A 61 2.02 -6.08 1.34
C ILE A 61 2.14 -5.34 2.67
N SER A 62 3.36 -5.13 3.19
CA SER A 62 3.55 -4.41 4.46
C SER A 62 3.02 -2.96 4.41
N GLN A 63 3.04 -2.32 3.23
CA GLN A 63 2.44 -1.00 3.05
C GLN A 63 0.91 -1.08 3.12
N TRP A 64 0.28 -2.11 2.56
CA TRP A 64 -1.17 -2.33 2.68
C TRP A 64 -1.59 -2.67 4.10
N ASP A 65 -0.84 -3.54 4.80
CA ASP A 65 -1.08 -3.86 6.21
C ASP A 65 -1.01 -2.61 7.10
N ALA A 66 -0.04 -1.72 6.83
CA ALA A 66 0.08 -0.46 7.56
C ALA A 66 -1.06 0.53 7.27
N GLU A 67 -1.59 0.57 6.04
CA GLU A 67 -2.79 1.37 5.72
C GLU A 67 -4.07 0.77 6.33
N ASP A 68 -4.21 -0.55 6.35
CA ASP A 68 -5.36 -1.23 6.97
C ASP A 68 -5.41 -0.94 8.48
N LEU A 69 -4.27 -1.05 9.17
CA LEU A 69 -4.14 -0.68 10.58
C LEU A 69 -4.45 0.82 10.84
N ARG A 70 -3.98 1.73 9.97
CA ARG A 70 -4.32 3.17 10.04
C ARG A 70 -5.82 3.44 9.87
N ALA A 71 -6.46 2.80 8.88
CA ALA A 71 -7.89 2.91 8.64
C ALA A 71 -8.72 2.30 9.79
N SER A 72 -8.24 1.19 10.37
CA SER A 72 -8.83 0.55 11.55
C SER A 72 -8.87 1.52 12.74
N ASP A 73 -7.77 2.21 13.03
CA ASP A 73 -7.71 3.21 14.11
C ASP A 73 -8.51 4.47 13.83
N GLU A 74 -8.50 4.96 12.58
CA GLU A 74 -9.33 6.10 12.20
C GLU A 74 -10.82 5.79 12.41
N LEU A 75 -11.27 4.57 12.08
CA LEU A 75 -12.62 4.11 12.34
C LEU A 75 -12.90 4.00 13.85
N ARG A 76 -12.01 3.38 14.65
CA ARG A 76 -12.15 3.33 16.11
C ARG A 76 -12.30 4.73 16.72
N LEU A 77 -11.48 5.68 16.27
CA LEU A 77 -11.52 7.07 16.73
C LEU A 77 -12.81 7.79 16.31
N ARG A 78 -13.26 7.61 15.06
CA ARG A 78 -14.56 8.12 14.58
C ARG A 78 -15.73 7.54 15.38
N ILE A 79 -15.68 6.25 15.75
CA ILE A 79 -16.71 5.60 16.59
C ILE A 79 -16.71 6.20 17.99
N TYR A 80 -15.54 6.34 18.62
CA TYR A 80 -15.41 6.96 19.94
C TYR A 80 -16.02 8.38 19.96
N LEU A 81 -15.71 9.20 18.95
CA LEU A 81 -16.29 10.52 18.76
C LEU A 81 -17.82 10.50 18.57
N ALA A 82 -18.36 9.49 17.89
CA ALA A 82 -19.79 9.38 17.57
C ALA A 82 -20.67 8.85 18.73
N ASP A 83 -20.12 8.05 19.65
CA ASP A 83 -20.85 7.50 20.83
C ASP A 83 -20.59 8.27 22.13
N ASN A 84 -19.74 9.30 22.11
CA ASN A 84 -19.46 10.14 23.27
C ASN A 84 -20.11 11.54 23.15
N THR A 85 -20.19 12.24 24.29
CA THR A 85 -20.72 13.60 24.33
C THR A 85 -19.85 14.58 23.52
N PRO A 86 -20.40 15.69 23.00
CA PRO A 86 -19.64 16.67 22.24
C PRO A 86 -18.38 17.19 22.94
N GLN A 87 -18.40 17.26 24.28
CA GLN A 87 -17.25 17.63 25.09
C GLN A 87 -16.14 16.57 24.99
N LYS A 88 -16.45 15.29 25.25
CA LYS A 88 -15.49 14.19 25.14
C LYS A 88 -14.99 13.96 23.71
N ALA A 89 -15.86 14.17 22.72
CA ALA A 89 -15.50 14.07 21.31
C ALA A 89 -14.50 15.17 20.91
N ALA A 90 -14.66 16.39 21.44
CA ALA A 90 -13.74 17.50 21.20
C ALA A 90 -12.30 17.18 21.66
N GLU A 91 -12.13 16.54 22.83
CA GLU A 91 -10.82 16.18 23.39
C GLU A 91 -9.94 15.37 22.41
N LEU A 92 -10.56 14.49 21.59
CA LEU A 92 -9.84 13.66 20.62
C LEU A 92 -10.07 14.07 19.15
N ALA A 93 -10.84 15.12 18.87
CA ALA A 93 -11.01 15.66 17.52
C ALA A 93 -9.69 16.11 16.86
N PRO A 94 -8.70 16.70 17.56
CA PRO A 94 -7.38 16.99 16.99
C PRO A 94 -6.64 15.74 16.51
N LEU A 95 -6.84 14.60 17.16
CA LEU A 95 -6.23 13.32 16.76
C LEU A 95 -6.84 12.78 15.46
N LEU A 96 -8.15 12.99 15.25
CA LEU A 96 -8.81 12.63 13.98
C LEU A 96 -8.37 13.56 12.84
N ALA A 97 -8.23 14.85 13.12
CA ALA A 97 -7.65 15.81 12.19
C ALA A 97 -6.20 15.43 11.81
N ALA A 98 -5.40 15.00 12.79
CA ALA A 98 -4.07 14.47 12.56
C ALA A 98 -4.07 13.25 11.64
N HIS A 99 -4.94 12.27 11.87
CA HIS A 99 -5.13 11.12 10.96
C HIS A 99 -5.42 11.56 9.53
N SER A 100 -6.38 12.46 9.33
CA SER A 100 -6.78 12.93 7.99
C SER A 100 -5.70 13.69 7.22
N ALA A 101 -4.68 14.20 7.90
CA ALA A 101 -3.60 15.00 7.30
C ALA A 101 -2.26 14.26 7.21
N ILE A 102 -1.97 13.34 8.14
CA ILE A 102 -0.70 12.61 8.19
C ILE A 102 -0.66 11.50 7.12
N VAL A 103 -1.65 10.61 7.06
CA VAL A 103 -1.68 9.51 6.07
C VAL A 103 -3.10 9.04 5.77
N GLN A 104 -3.48 9.14 4.49
CA GLN A 104 -3.91 7.96 3.73
C GLN A 104 -3.12 7.94 2.43
N ARG A 105 -2.63 6.78 1.98
CA ARG A 105 -2.11 6.64 0.62
C ARG A 105 -3.25 6.89 -0.36
N THR A 106 -3.00 7.72 -1.36
CA THR A 106 -3.98 7.87 -2.45
C THR A 106 -4.11 6.55 -3.22
N ALA A 107 -5.30 6.32 -3.79
CA ALA A 107 -5.50 5.21 -4.73
C ALA A 107 -4.52 5.28 -5.91
N THR A 108 -4.15 6.50 -6.33
CA THR A 108 -3.17 6.77 -7.40
C THR A 108 -1.75 6.35 -7.02
N GLU A 109 -1.25 6.67 -5.82
CA GLU A 109 0.05 6.18 -5.33
C GLU A 109 0.04 4.64 -5.26
N THR A 110 -1.01 4.07 -4.68
CA THR A 110 -1.14 2.62 -4.51
C THR A 110 -1.15 1.89 -5.86
N ALA A 111 -1.88 2.40 -6.86
CA ALA A 111 -1.89 1.86 -8.22
C ALA A 111 -0.54 2.04 -8.94
N THR A 112 0.14 3.16 -8.71
CA THR A 112 1.47 3.45 -9.29
C THR A 112 2.51 2.45 -8.78
N GLU A 113 2.59 2.26 -7.47
CA GLU A 113 3.56 1.34 -6.87
C GLU A 113 3.26 -0.13 -7.19
N THR A 114 1.98 -0.50 -7.24
CA THR A 114 1.58 -1.85 -7.71
C THR A 114 2.05 -2.10 -9.14
N LYS A 115 1.96 -1.08 -10.02
CA LYS A 115 2.45 -1.16 -11.39
C LYS A 115 3.98 -1.21 -11.47
N GLU A 116 4.69 -0.49 -10.60
CA GLU A 116 6.15 -0.54 -10.51
C GLU A 116 6.65 -1.92 -10.06
N VAL A 117 6.04 -2.49 -9.01
CA VAL A 117 6.32 -3.85 -8.52
C VAL A 117 6.04 -4.87 -9.64
N ALA A 118 4.86 -4.81 -10.27
CA ALA A 118 4.52 -5.69 -11.39
C ALA A 118 5.50 -5.55 -12.58
N GLY A 119 5.94 -4.33 -12.88
CA GLY A 119 6.94 -4.06 -13.92
C GLY A 119 8.32 -4.64 -13.60
N LEU A 120 8.76 -4.55 -12.34
CA LEU A 120 9.99 -5.18 -11.85
C LEU A 120 9.91 -6.70 -11.98
N ILE A 121 8.82 -7.31 -11.51
CA ILE A 121 8.62 -8.76 -11.54
C ILE A 121 8.62 -9.27 -12.99
N ALA A 122 7.90 -8.60 -13.89
CA ALA A 122 7.86 -8.96 -15.30
C ALA A 122 9.24 -8.86 -15.97
N ALA A 123 10.03 -7.83 -15.65
CA ALA A 123 11.38 -7.68 -16.19
C ALA A 123 12.38 -8.70 -15.60
N ALA A 124 12.28 -8.99 -14.30
CA ALA A 124 13.09 -10.00 -13.61
C ALA A 124 12.81 -11.40 -14.16
N ALA A 125 11.54 -11.77 -14.30
CA ALA A 125 11.13 -13.06 -14.86
C ALA A 125 11.57 -13.22 -16.33
N ALA A 126 11.46 -12.17 -17.14
CA ALA A 126 11.92 -12.19 -18.52
C ALA A 126 13.44 -12.39 -18.64
N LEU A 127 14.24 -11.78 -17.75
CA LEU A 127 15.69 -11.96 -17.77
C LEU A 127 16.12 -13.31 -17.17
N ASN A 128 15.55 -13.72 -16.03
CA ASN A 128 15.80 -15.03 -15.41
C ASN A 128 15.49 -16.15 -16.41
N GLY A 129 14.33 -16.14 -17.08
CA GLY A 129 14.01 -17.12 -18.11
C GLY A 129 15.02 -17.18 -19.27
N GLN A 130 15.57 -16.03 -19.70
CA GLN A 130 16.58 -15.97 -20.76
C GLN A 130 17.97 -16.46 -20.33
N ILE A 131 18.32 -16.34 -19.04
CA ILE A 131 19.55 -16.89 -18.47
C ILE A 131 19.39 -18.40 -18.22
N THR A 132 18.25 -18.81 -17.66
CA THR A 132 17.88 -20.20 -17.41
C THR A 132 17.85 -21.03 -18.69
N GLU A 133 17.19 -20.56 -19.75
CA GLU A 133 17.13 -21.28 -21.04
C GLU A 133 18.51 -21.41 -21.69
N PHE A 134 19.35 -20.38 -21.58
CA PHE A 134 20.74 -20.45 -22.04
C PHE A 134 21.53 -21.54 -21.32
N PHE A 135 21.45 -21.59 -19.98
CA PHE A 135 22.14 -22.62 -19.20
C PHE A 135 21.56 -24.02 -19.44
N HIS A 136 20.25 -24.15 -19.62
CA HIS A 136 19.60 -25.40 -20.04
C HIS A 136 20.19 -25.95 -21.34
N ILE A 137 20.26 -25.12 -22.39
CA ILE A 137 20.79 -25.55 -23.69
C ILE A 137 22.30 -25.86 -23.57
N ALA A 138 23.08 -24.96 -22.96
CA ALA A 138 24.53 -25.10 -22.89
C ALA A 138 24.98 -26.28 -22.00
N ALA A 139 24.31 -26.53 -20.87
CA ALA A 139 24.64 -27.66 -19.99
C ALA A 139 24.24 -29.02 -20.59
N ASN A 140 23.21 -29.09 -21.43
CA ASN A 140 22.85 -30.31 -22.16
C ASN A 140 23.69 -30.52 -23.44
N ALA A 141 24.41 -29.51 -23.92
CA ALA A 141 25.37 -29.62 -25.00
C ALA A 141 26.73 -30.15 -24.50
N TYR A 142 26.80 -31.44 -24.18
CA TYR A 142 28.02 -32.13 -23.72
C TYR A 142 28.19 -33.53 -24.36
N GLN A 143 29.42 -34.03 -24.38
CA GLN A 143 29.70 -35.42 -24.74
C GLN A 143 29.60 -36.34 -23.51
N ALA A 144 28.64 -37.27 -23.52
CA ALA A 144 28.53 -38.27 -22.46
C ALA A 144 29.72 -39.24 -22.45
N GLY A 145 30.26 -39.53 -21.26
CA GLY A 145 31.27 -40.58 -21.03
C GLY A 145 32.67 -40.34 -21.62
N GLY A 146 32.99 -39.12 -22.07
CA GLY A 146 34.26 -38.77 -22.73
C GLY A 146 35.08 -37.68 -22.01
N THR A 147 36.24 -37.33 -22.59
CA THR A 147 37.28 -36.46 -21.99
C THR A 147 36.98 -34.95 -22.03
N GLY A 148 35.73 -34.53 -21.83
CA GLY A 148 35.43 -33.12 -21.51
C GLY A 148 35.13 -32.17 -22.67
N LYS A 149 34.47 -32.62 -23.74
CA LYS A 149 33.78 -31.71 -24.69
C LYS A 149 32.42 -31.27 -24.15
N GLY A 150 32.12 -29.98 -24.27
CA GLY A 150 30.80 -29.40 -23.99
C GLY A 150 30.85 -27.90 -23.70
N CYS A 151 29.68 -27.30 -23.46
CA CYS A 151 29.54 -25.85 -23.54
C CYS A 151 29.64 -25.07 -22.21
N VAL A 152 29.73 -25.72 -21.05
CA VAL A 152 29.85 -25.01 -19.76
C VAL A 152 30.93 -25.64 -18.88
N THR A 153 31.87 -24.83 -18.40
CA THR A 153 32.91 -25.26 -17.47
C THR A 153 32.32 -25.57 -16.08
N GLY A 154 32.80 -26.64 -15.45
CA GLY A 154 32.40 -27.14 -14.14
C GLY A 154 32.98 -26.33 -12.97
N GLU A 155 32.61 -26.70 -11.75
CA GLU A 155 33.17 -26.10 -10.52
C GLU A 155 34.69 -26.30 -10.43
N ASP A 156 35.12 -27.53 -10.72
CA ASP A 156 36.48 -27.82 -11.11
C ASP A 156 36.67 -27.29 -12.54
N ALA A 157 37.54 -26.29 -12.68
CA ALA A 157 37.85 -25.68 -13.97
C ALA A 157 38.64 -26.61 -14.91
N SER A 158 38.85 -27.88 -14.53
CA SER A 158 39.31 -28.98 -15.39
C SER A 158 38.18 -29.92 -15.88
N LYS A 159 36.90 -29.53 -15.74
CA LYS A 159 35.73 -30.37 -16.04
C LYS A 159 34.64 -29.61 -16.78
N ILE A 160 33.80 -30.33 -17.51
CA ILE A 160 32.58 -29.83 -18.17
C ILE A 160 31.34 -30.23 -17.36
N VAL A 161 30.35 -29.34 -17.31
CA VAL A 161 29.00 -29.59 -16.78
C VAL A 161 28.28 -30.60 -17.68
N GLN A 162 27.75 -31.68 -17.07
CA GLN A 162 27.04 -32.74 -17.78
C GLN A 162 25.54 -32.71 -17.45
N GLY A 163 24.76 -32.08 -18.33
CA GLY A 163 23.32 -31.87 -18.17
C GLY A 163 22.97 -30.86 -17.08
N THR A 164 21.69 -30.50 -16.98
CA THR A 164 21.22 -29.50 -16.00
C THR A 164 21.53 -29.87 -14.55
N LYS A 165 21.50 -31.17 -14.19
CA LYS A 165 21.91 -31.63 -12.85
C LYS A 165 23.34 -31.22 -12.48
N GLY A 166 24.23 -31.08 -13.46
CA GLY A 166 25.61 -30.63 -13.25
C GLY A 166 25.77 -29.12 -12.98
N LEU A 167 24.72 -28.32 -13.16
CA LEU A 167 24.71 -26.90 -12.80
C LEU A 167 24.50 -26.67 -11.29
N GLY A 168 24.01 -27.68 -10.55
CA GLY A 168 23.54 -27.49 -9.19
C GLY A 168 22.35 -26.52 -9.19
N ASP A 169 22.41 -25.46 -8.39
CA ASP A 169 21.41 -24.40 -8.41
C ASP A 169 21.52 -23.49 -9.64
N CYS A 170 22.74 -23.33 -10.20
CA CYS A 170 23.08 -22.26 -11.14
C CYS A 170 22.15 -22.20 -12.36
N GLY A 171 21.45 -21.09 -12.53
CA GLY A 171 20.63 -20.89 -13.71
C GLY A 171 19.38 -21.76 -13.73
N LEU A 172 19.03 -22.42 -12.61
CA LEU A 172 17.83 -23.23 -12.44
C LEU A 172 16.88 -22.65 -11.38
N GLU A 173 17.20 -21.47 -10.85
CA GLU A 173 16.44 -20.85 -9.76
C GLU A 173 15.07 -20.35 -10.23
N THR A 174 14.02 -21.07 -9.83
CA THR A 174 12.62 -20.67 -10.05
C THR A 174 12.28 -19.41 -9.27
N LEU A 175 11.69 -18.41 -9.95
CA LEU A 175 11.21 -17.20 -9.28
C LEU A 175 10.13 -17.52 -8.25
N THR A 176 10.21 -16.87 -7.08
CA THR A 176 9.17 -16.94 -6.06
C THR A 176 8.61 -15.56 -5.75
N VAL A 177 7.29 -15.49 -5.57
CA VAL A 177 6.56 -14.30 -5.08
C VAL A 177 6.19 -14.42 -3.60
N GLU A 178 6.45 -15.57 -2.97
CA GLU A 178 6.16 -15.80 -1.55
C GLU A 178 7.03 -14.89 -0.67
N PRO A 179 6.45 -14.09 0.24
CA PRO A 179 7.21 -13.15 1.08
C PRO A 179 8.30 -13.80 1.95
N THR A 180 9.57 -13.57 1.62
CA THR A 180 10.73 -14.09 2.35
C THR A 180 11.49 -13.00 3.13
N ALA A 181 12.61 -13.34 3.77
CA ALA A 181 13.55 -12.32 4.25
C ALA A 181 14.17 -11.59 3.04
N ALA A 182 14.35 -10.28 3.15
CA ALA A 182 14.94 -9.49 2.06
C ALA A 182 16.38 -9.96 1.81
N ALA A 183 16.67 -10.46 0.61
CA ALA A 183 18.02 -10.78 0.20
C ALA A 183 18.78 -9.49 -0.15
N ALA A 184 20.04 -9.39 0.27
CA ALA A 184 20.91 -8.31 -0.18
C ALA A 184 21.26 -8.52 -1.66
N LEU A 185 20.89 -7.55 -2.51
CA LEU A 185 21.30 -7.54 -3.91
C LEU A 185 22.75 -7.06 -3.99
N THR A 186 23.62 -7.86 -4.61
CA THR A 186 25.06 -7.59 -4.77
C THR A 186 25.41 -7.29 -6.22
N GLN A 187 24.64 -7.85 -7.17
CA GLN A 187 24.81 -7.62 -8.60
C GLN A 187 23.95 -6.47 -9.12
N LEU A 188 22.66 -6.42 -8.76
CA LEU A 188 21.75 -5.40 -9.28
C LEU A 188 21.77 -4.11 -8.43
N THR A 189 22.23 -3.02 -9.03
CA THR A 189 22.28 -1.69 -8.40
C THR A 189 21.60 -0.63 -9.26
N ALA A 190 21.41 0.58 -8.69
CA ALA A 190 20.91 1.72 -9.45
C ALA A 190 21.84 2.15 -10.60
N THR A 191 23.12 1.77 -10.56
CA THR A 191 24.10 2.03 -11.63
C THR A 191 24.07 0.97 -12.73
N GLY A 192 23.80 -0.30 -12.38
CA GLY A 192 23.83 -1.42 -13.32
C GLY A 192 24.12 -2.76 -12.64
N PHE A 193 24.60 -3.71 -13.43
CA PHE A 193 24.93 -5.08 -13.03
C PHE A 193 26.42 -5.18 -12.68
N THR A 194 26.77 -4.89 -11.42
CA THR A 194 28.14 -4.58 -10.94
C THR A 194 29.21 -5.59 -11.32
N ASN A 195 28.87 -6.88 -11.32
CA ASN A 195 29.81 -7.96 -11.62
C ASN A 195 29.89 -8.29 -13.13
N LEU A 196 28.89 -7.87 -13.93
CA LEU A 196 28.87 -8.12 -15.38
C LEU A 196 29.76 -7.12 -16.12
N GLN A 197 31.08 -7.26 -15.96
CA GLN A 197 32.08 -6.37 -16.53
C GLN A 197 32.40 -6.64 -18.01
N GLY A 198 31.63 -7.52 -18.66
CA GLY A 198 31.88 -8.02 -20.01
C GLY A 198 32.42 -9.45 -19.97
N ALA A 199 32.01 -10.25 -20.96
CA ALA A 199 32.30 -11.67 -20.96
C ALA A 199 33.81 -11.93 -21.10
N LYS A 200 34.33 -12.78 -20.21
CA LYS A 200 35.72 -13.24 -20.22
C LYS A 200 35.92 -14.17 -21.41
N THR A 201 37.00 -13.97 -22.16
CA THR A 201 37.26 -14.69 -23.41
C THR A 201 38.31 -15.80 -23.25
N THR A 202 39.20 -15.67 -22.27
CA THR A 202 40.41 -16.51 -22.10
C THR A 202 40.57 -17.14 -20.71
N THR A 203 39.64 -16.90 -19.78
CA THR A 203 39.72 -17.47 -18.43
C THR A 203 39.30 -18.95 -18.38
N GLN A 204 39.57 -19.60 -17.25
CA GLN A 204 39.82 -21.05 -17.16
C GLN A 204 38.75 -21.91 -17.86
N ARG A 205 39.18 -22.68 -18.86
CA ARG A 205 38.38 -23.66 -19.61
C ARG A 205 38.69 -25.05 -19.10
N ALA A 206 37.68 -25.92 -19.12
CA ALA A 206 37.72 -27.30 -18.65
C ALA A 206 38.92 -28.15 -19.12
N ASP A 207 39.42 -27.90 -20.33
CA ASP A 207 40.58 -28.58 -20.92
C ASP A 207 40.99 -27.84 -22.19
N ALA A 208 42.15 -28.17 -22.76
CA ALA A 208 42.51 -27.80 -24.12
C ALA A 208 41.59 -28.44 -25.19
N SER A 209 40.80 -29.46 -24.84
CA SER A 209 39.74 -30.05 -25.68
C SER A 209 38.30 -29.68 -25.28
N ALA A 210 38.13 -28.62 -24.48
CA ALA A 210 36.83 -28.11 -24.02
C ALA A 210 36.02 -27.42 -25.13
N ASP A 211 35.57 -28.23 -26.08
CA ASP A 211 35.00 -27.79 -27.34
C ASP A 211 33.48 -27.63 -27.29
N CYS A 212 32.99 -26.48 -27.73
CA CYS A 212 31.59 -26.08 -27.79
C CYS A 212 31.21 -25.48 -29.16
N ARG A 213 30.59 -26.30 -30.01
CA ARG A 213 30.10 -25.86 -31.33
C ARG A 213 28.94 -24.85 -31.28
N LEU A 214 28.23 -24.75 -30.15
CA LEU A 214 27.17 -23.76 -29.94
C LEU A 214 27.72 -22.32 -29.92
N PHE A 215 28.98 -22.14 -29.52
CA PHE A 215 29.66 -20.84 -29.44
C PHE A 215 30.65 -20.62 -30.60
N ASN A 216 30.49 -21.37 -31.69
CA ASN A 216 31.24 -21.18 -32.93
C ASN A 216 30.28 -20.87 -34.08
N THR A 217 30.58 -19.80 -34.83
CA THR A 217 29.82 -19.32 -35.99
C THR A 217 30.63 -19.37 -37.29
N ASP A 218 31.82 -19.98 -37.29
CA ASP A 218 32.65 -20.22 -38.47
C ASP A 218 32.04 -21.28 -39.41
N GLY A 219 32.55 -21.33 -40.64
CA GLY A 219 32.10 -22.27 -41.67
C GLY A 219 32.82 -23.62 -41.72
N SER A 220 33.66 -23.95 -40.75
CA SER A 220 34.41 -25.21 -40.66
C SER A 220 33.83 -26.16 -39.60
N ASN A 221 33.63 -25.64 -38.39
CA ASN A 221 33.19 -26.40 -37.21
C ASN A 221 32.05 -25.69 -36.44
N GLY A 222 31.53 -24.56 -36.92
CA GLY A 222 30.44 -23.82 -36.29
C GLY A 222 29.11 -24.58 -36.16
N VAL A 223 28.14 -23.95 -35.49
CA VAL A 223 26.84 -24.55 -35.13
C VAL A 223 26.04 -25.05 -36.35
N LEU A 224 26.25 -24.46 -37.54
CA LEU A 224 25.58 -24.83 -38.79
C LEU A 224 26.36 -25.85 -39.63
N GLY A 225 27.48 -26.38 -39.13
CA GLY A 225 28.33 -27.31 -39.90
C GLY A 225 29.26 -26.56 -40.84
N SER A 226 29.20 -26.87 -42.14
CA SER A 226 30.08 -26.31 -43.17
C SER A 226 29.65 -24.91 -43.68
N GLN A 227 28.96 -24.14 -42.84
CA GLN A 227 28.39 -22.83 -43.18
C GLN A 227 28.55 -21.86 -42.01
N ALA A 228 29.04 -20.65 -42.28
CA ALA A 228 29.20 -19.64 -41.25
C ALA A 228 27.84 -18.99 -40.90
N SER A 229 27.65 -18.63 -39.63
CA SER A 229 26.44 -17.90 -39.20
C SER A 229 26.57 -16.42 -39.52
N ALA A 230 25.86 -15.96 -40.56
CA ALA A 230 26.00 -14.62 -41.12
C ALA A 230 25.68 -13.45 -40.15
N GLY A 231 24.86 -13.68 -39.12
CA GLY A 231 24.48 -12.67 -38.12
C GLY A 231 25.21 -12.75 -36.78
N GLY A 232 26.11 -13.71 -36.60
CA GLY A 232 26.60 -14.10 -35.27
C GLY A 232 25.50 -14.78 -34.43
N LEU A 233 25.76 -14.94 -33.12
CA LEU A 233 24.83 -15.52 -32.15
C LEU A 233 24.82 -14.69 -30.85
N THR A 234 23.68 -14.67 -30.16
CA THR A 234 23.54 -13.99 -28.86
C THR A 234 22.75 -14.85 -27.88
N PHE A 235 23.16 -14.87 -26.62
CA PHE A 235 22.61 -15.71 -25.57
C PHE A 235 22.48 -14.95 -24.23
N ALA A 236 21.86 -15.56 -23.23
CA ALA A 236 21.70 -15.02 -21.88
C ALA A 236 21.20 -13.56 -21.87
N GLY A 237 20.09 -13.29 -22.56
CA GLY A 237 19.52 -11.94 -22.71
C GLY A 237 20.37 -10.94 -23.51
N GLY A 238 21.37 -11.42 -24.24
CA GLY A 238 22.28 -10.63 -25.06
C GLY A 238 23.63 -10.34 -24.40
N TYR A 239 23.93 -10.82 -23.19
CA TYR A 239 25.24 -10.60 -22.56
C TYR A 239 26.36 -11.38 -23.26
N ILE A 240 26.09 -12.65 -23.57
CA ILE A 240 27.02 -13.55 -24.28
C ILE A 240 26.79 -13.40 -25.78
N LYS A 241 27.84 -13.09 -26.54
CA LYS A 241 27.81 -12.86 -27.99
C LYS A 241 28.96 -13.58 -28.69
N VAL A 242 28.66 -14.18 -29.84
CA VAL A 242 29.68 -14.65 -30.78
C VAL A 242 29.47 -13.88 -32.08
N ALA A 243 30.53 -13.25 -32.60
CA ALA A 243 30.45 -12.48 -33.83
C ALA A 243 30.11 -13.38 -35.04
N ALA A 244 29.84 -12.81 -36.21
CA ALA A 244 29.72 -13.59 -37.43
C ALA A 244 31.08 -14.16 -37.83
N ASN A 245 31.14 -15.45 -38.23
CA ASN A 245 32.37 -16.15 -38.60
C ASN A 245 33.50 -16.07 -37.55
N ALA A 246 33.18 -16.45 -36.30
CA ALA A 246 34.08 -16.41 -35.15
C ALA A 246 33.85 -17.60 -34.20
N ASP A 247 34.88 -17.95 -33.43
CA ASP A 247 34.90 -19.03 -32.42
C ASP A 247 34.91 -18.51 -30.97
N THR A 248 35.06 -17.19 -30.82
CA THR A 248 35.34 -16.50 -29.55
C THR A 248 34.08 -15.88 -28.95
N ILE A 249 33.79 -16.22 -27.68
CA ILE A 249 32.77 -15.56 -26.86
C ILE A 249 33.20 -14.13 -26.51
N THR A 250 32.28 -13.19 -26.57
CA THR A 250 32.45 -11.77 -26.19
C THR A 250 31.21 -11.27 -25.44
N GLY A 251 31.32 -10.12 -24.78
CA GLY A 251 30.20 -9.46 -24.11
C GLY A 251 30.56 -8.03 -23.71
N SER A 252 29.56 -7.13 -23.72
CA SER A 252 29.74 -5.74 -23.27
C SER A 252 29.60 -5.65 -21.75
N SER A 253 30.30 -4.72 -21.11
CA SER A 253 30.05 -4.43 -19.68
C SER A 253 28.64 -3.88 -19.47
N LEU A 254 27.94 -4.41 -18.49
CA LEU A 254 26.61 -3.99 -18.03
C LEU A 254 26.65 -3.37 -16.62
N ALA A 255 27.85 -3.14 -16.08
CA ALA A 255 28.03 -2.54 -14.76
C ALA A 255 27.59 -1.06 -14.68
N ALA A 256 27.61 -0.36 -15.81
CA ALA A 256 27.15 1.03 -15.95
C ALA A 256 26.06 1.11 -17.03
N MET A 257 24.82 0.81 -16.64
CA MET A 257 23.67 0.80 -17.53
C MET A 257 23.23 2.22 -17.90
N ASN A 258 22.70 2.36 -19.12
CA ASN A 258 22.15 3.59 -19.68
C ASN A 258 21.18 3.28 -20.82
N GLU A 259 20.49 4.28 -21.36
CA GLU A 259 19.45 4.07 -22.39
C GLU A 259 19.96 3.42 -23.69
N GLY A 260 21.24 3.57 -24.05
CA GLY A 260 21.83 2.89 -25.20
C GLY A 260 21.82 1.35 -25.11
N HIS A 261 21.63 0.81 -23.90
CA HIS A 261 21.49 -0.63 -23.67
C HIS A 261 20.12 -1.19 -24.08
N GLU A 262 19.09 -0.37 -24.31
CA GLU A 262 17.79 -0.87 -24.77
C GLU A 262 17.90 -1.61 -26.10
N ALA A 263 18.71 -1.09 -27.03
CA ALA A 263 18.90 -1.66 -28.36
C ALA A 263 19.76 -2.94 -28.37
N THR A 264 20.60 -3.15 -27.35
CA THR A 264 21.66 -4.18 -27.36
C THR A 264 21.53 -5.24 -26.27
N HIS A 265 20.86 -4.92 -25.16
CA HIS A 265 20.71 -5.77 -23.96
C HIS A 265 19.31 -5.54 -23.33
N LYS A 266 18.27 -5.61 -24.16
CA LYS A 266 16.91 -5.16 -23.87
C LYS A 266 16.30 -5.69 -22.56
N ALA A 267 16.58 -6.94 -22.20
CA ALA A 267 16.08 -7.54 -20.96
C ALA A 267 16.77 -6.94 -19.71
N TYR A 268 18.10 -6.82 -19.74
CA TYR A 268 18.89 -6.15 -18.70
C TYR A 268 18.49 -4.68 -18.53
N HIS A 269 18.33 -3.94 -19.63
CA HIS A 269 17.90 -2.55 -19.59
C HIS A 269 16.51 -2.38 -18.97
N ARG A 270 15.53 -3.21 -19.37
CA ARG A 270 14.18 -3.21 -18.78
C ARG A 270 14.20 -3.46 -17.28
N LEU A 271 14.96 -4.45 -16.82
CA LEU A 271 15.09 -4.75 -15.40
C LEU A 271 15.75 -3.60 -14.63
N TRP A 272 16.89 -3.09 -15.12
CA TRP A 272 17.57 -1.96 -14.51
C TRP A 272 16.67 -0.71 -14.43
N ARG A 273 15.91 -0.40 -15.49
CA ARG A 273 14.93 0.70 -15.50
C ARG A 273 13.81 0.51 -14.46
N ALA A 274 13.26 -0.70 -14.34
CA ALA A 274 12.25 -1.00 -13.34
C ALA A 274 12.83 -0.89 -11.91
N TYR A 275 14.07 -1.37 -11.72
CA TYR A 275 14.78 -1.28 -10.44
C TYR A 275 15.12 0.17 -10.03
N VAL A 276 15.60 1.00 -10.95
CA VAL A 276 15.85 2.44 -10.71
C VAL A 276 14.58 3.23 -10.45
N THR A 277 13.43 2.76 -10.97
CA THR A 277 12.12 3.36 -10.66
C THR A 277 11.69 2.99 -9.24
N ILE A 278 11.61 1.68 -8.93
CA ILE A 278 11.05 1.22 -7.65
C ILE A 278 11.93 1.55 -6.44
N THR A 279 13.25 1.66 -6.60
CA THR A 279 14.16 2.12 -5.54
C THR A 279 13.91 3.57 -5.10
N LYS A 280 13.10 4.34 -5.85
CA LYS A 280 12.69 5.71 -5.52
C LYS A 280 11.26 5.81 -5.00
N SER A 281 10.49 4.73 -4.99
CA SER A 281 9.10 4.73 -4.49
C SER A 281 9.00 4.14 -3.08
N LYS A 282 7.83 4.28 -2.43
CA LYS A 282 7.62 3.79 -1.07
C LYS A 282 7.70 2.25 -1.00
N ALA A 283 7.47 1.54 -2.10
CA ALA A 283 7.67 0.10 -2.23
C ALA A 283 9.15 -0.34 -2.14
N ALA A 284 10.12 0.60 -2.16
CA ALA A 284 11.54 0.30 -1.89
C ALA A 284 11.78 -0.31 -0.50
N THR A 285 10.92 0.00 0.49
CA THR A 285 11.10 -0.42 1.88
C THR A 285 9.82 -1.04 2.46
N GLN A 286 10.01 -1.86 3.50
CA GLN A 286 8.88 -2.34 4.31
C GLN A 286 8.31 -1.18 5.11
N ALA A 287 6.98 -1.07 5.17
CA ALA A 287 6.34 -0.08 6.02
C ALA A 287 6.41 -0.52 7.48
N GLY A 288 6.83 0.40 8.35
CA GLY A 288 6.43 0.37 9.75
C GLY A 288 5.03 0.94 9.90
N TYR A 289 4.24 0.33 10.77
CA TYR A 289 3.03 0.93 11.31
C TYR A 289 3.30 1.40 12.75
N SER A 290 2.85 2.62 13.05
CA SER A 290 2.78 3.17 14.39
C SER A 290 1.57 4.09 14.47
N ARG A 291 0.91 4.10 15.63
CA ARG A 291 -0.13 5.09 15.94
C ARG A 291 0.45 6.49 15.98
N ILE A 292 -0.39 7.49 15.75
CA ILE A 292 -0.01 8.90 15.91
C ILE A 292 0.45 9.14 17.35
N ASN A 293 1.67 9.66 17.50
CA ASN A 293 2.24 10.09 18.78
C ASN A 293 2.07 11.61 18.99
N LEU A 294 2.58 12.14 20.12
CA LEU A 294 2.47 13.56 20.44
C LEU A 294 3.21 14.46 19.44
N ASP A 295 4.41 14.10 19.00
CA ASP A 295 5.18 14.86 18.02
C ASP A 295 4.45 14.97 16.68
N GLN A 296 3.88 13.88 16.19
CA GLN A 296 3.07 13.85 14.97
C GLN A 296 1.78 14.68 15.15
N LEU A 297 1.08 14.52 16.28
CA LEU A 297 -0.12 15.27 16.60
C LEU A 297 0.14 16.79 16.63
N THR A 298 1.16 17.22 17.37
CA THR A 298 1.51 18.64 17.54
C THR A 298 2.20 19.22 16.30
N GLY A 299 2.90 18.40 15.53
CA GLY A 299 3.50 18.72 14.24
C GLY A 299 2.47 18.99 13.13
N THR A 300 1.23 18.51 13.28
CA THR A 300 0.18 18.62 12.23
C THR A 300 -0.63 19.92 12.33
N THR A 301 -0.69 20.69 11.25
CA THR A 301 -1.37 21.98 11.17
C THR A 301 -2.88 21.87 11.38
N GLU A 302 -3.51 20.85 10.82
CA GLU A 302 -4.94 20.55 10.93
C GLU A 302 -5.33 20.23 12.38
N ALA A 303 -4.47 19.47 13.08
CA ALA A 303 -4.65 19.15 14.49
C ALA A 303 -4.51 20.40 15.38
N ARG A 304 -3.51 21.26 15.12
CA ARG A 304 -3.36 22.54 15.82
C ARG A 304 -4.58 23.44 15.62
N ARG A 305 -5.09 23.55 14.39
CA ARG A 305 -6.33 24.29 14.07
C ARG A 305 -7.54 23.75 14.83
N VAL A 306 -7.77 22.42 14.79
CA VAL A 306 -8.90 21.80 15.49
C VAL A 306 -8.76 21.91 17.01
N PHE A 307 -7.55 21.85 17.58
CA PHE A 307 -7.32 22.07 19.00
C PHE A 307 -7.64 23.53 19.41
N ARG A 308 -7.21 24.51 18.60
CA ARG A 308 -7.49 25.94 18.79
C ARG A 308 -8.99 26.22 18.83
N GLU A 309 -9.75 25.61 17.92
CA GLU A 309 -11.21 25.76 17.84
C GLU A 309 -11.95 24.94 18.91
N ALA A 310 -11.70 23.63 18.98
CA ALA A 310 -12.49 22.70 19.77
C ALA A 310 -12.15 22.72 21.27
N ILE A 311 -10.89 22.98 21.65
CA ILE A 311 -10.43 22.98 23.05
C ILE A 311 -10.27 24.40 23.56
N GLN A 312 -9.50 25.24 22.86
CA GLN A 312 -9.27 26.65 23.27
C GLN A 312 -10.40 27.60 22.89
N LYS A 313 -11.49 27.09 22.28
CA LYS A 313 -12.70 27.86 21.89
C LYS A 313 -12.41 29.13 21.08
N THR A 314 -11.32 29.10 20.30
CA THR A 314 -10.83 30.22 19.51
C THR A 314 -10.92 29.87 18.02
N PRO A 315 -11.80 30.51 17.23
CA PRO A 315 -12.06 30.09 15.84
C PRO A 315 -11.01 30.59 14.83
N LYS A 316 -10.05 31.42 15.26
CA LYS A 316 -8.95 31.92 14.41
C LYS A 316 -7.66 31.16 14.73
N TYR A 317 -7.02 30.66 13.69
CA TYR A 317 -5.72 30.02 13.74
C TYR A 317 -4.86 30.52 12.57
N ASP A 318 -3.70 31.08 12.88
CA ASP A 318 -2.69 31.52 11.92
C ASP A 318 -1.39 30.76 12.20
N ASP A 319 -1.00 29.84 11.32
CA ASP A 319 0.15 28.96 11.57
C ASP A 319 1.46 29.70 11.79
N ALA A 320 1.64 30.87 11.15
CA ALA A 320 2.85 31.68 11.31
C ALA A 320 2.92 32.43 12.65
N LYS A 321 1.81 32.51 13.41
CA LYS A 321 1.72 33.24 14.68
C LYS A 321 1.39 32.35 15.89
N ASP A 322 0.48 31.40 15.71
CA ASP A 322 -0.10 30.61 16.78
C ASP A 322 0.64 29.27 17.00
N SER A 323 1.37 28.75 16.01
CA SER A 323 1.86 27.36 15.98
C SER A 323 2.60 26.93 17.24
N ASP A 324 3.61 27.67 17.69
CA ASP A 324 4.40 27.27 18.87
C ASP A 324 3.62 27.38 20.19
N THR A 325 2.77 28.41 20.33
CA THR A 325 1.89 28.57 21.50
C THR A 325 0.85 27.44 21.57
N VAL A 326 0.31 27.03 20.42
CA VAL A 326 -0.65 25.92 20.32
C VAL A 326 0.04 24.58 20.56
N LYS A 327 1.25 24.34 20.03
CA LYS A 327 2.05 23.14 20.35
C LYS A 327 2.26 22.99 21.86
N GLN A 328 2.75 24.03 22.54
CA GLN A 328 2.94 24.03 23.99
C GLN A 328 1.63 23.73 24.74
N SER A 329 0.52 24.32 24.29
CA SER A 329 -0.81 24.07 24.86
C SER A 329 -1.26 22.62 24.68
N MET A 330 -1.00 22.01 23.52
CA MET A 330 -1.30 20.60 23.24
C MET A 330 -0.43 19.67 24.07
N THR A 331 0.88 19.93 24.19
CA THR A 331 1.80 19.18 25.07
C THR A 331 1.36 19.25 26.54
N ALA A 332 0.90 20.41 27.02
CA ALA A 332 0.35 20.53 28.38
C ALA A 332 -0.95 19.74 28.54
N HIS A 333 -1.84 19.79 27.55
CA HIS A 333 -3.15 19.14 27.57
C HIS A 333 -3.04 17.60 27.48
N TYR A 334 -2.38 17.06 26.46
CA TYR A 334 -2.20 15.61 26.28
C TYR A 334 -1.10 15.04 27.21
N GLY A 335 -0.23 15.88 27.76
CA GLY A 335 0.91 15.47 28.58
C GLY A 335 2.09 14.96 27.74
N PRO A 336 3.22 14.61 28.38
CA PRO A 336 4.38 14.04 27.69
C PRO A 336 4.08 12.64 27.14
N ASP A 337 4.88 12.17 26.18
CA ASP A 337 4.72 10.90 25.44
C ASP A 337 4.33 9.70 26.31
N ALA A 338 5.01 9.52 27.45
CA ALA A 338 4.73 8.42 28.38
C ALA A 338 3.30 8.42 28.96
N LYS A 339 2.57 9.54 28.87
CA LYS A 339 1.15 9.69 29.25
C LYS A 339 0.22 9.89 28.07
N PHE A 340 0.74 10.24 26.89
CA PHE A 340 -0.03 10.51 25.68
C PHE A 340 -1.01 9.38 25.36
N ASN A 341 -0.53 8.13 25.36
CA ASN A 341 -1.32 6.93 25.06
C ASN A 341 -2.53 6.77 26.00
N SER A 342 -2.32 6.97 27.30
CA SER A 342 -3.36 6.87 28.34
C SER A 342 -4.46 7.93 28.22
N LYS A 343 -4.15 9.09 27.62
CA LYS A 343 -5.13 10.15 27.35
C LYS A 343 -5.76 10.09 25.96
N THR A 344 -5.34 9.16 25.10
CA THR A 344 -5.78 9.10 23.70
C THR A 344 -6.18 7.68 23.35
N TRP A 345 -5.24 6.86 22.89
CA TRP A 345 -5.48 5.54 22.34
C TRP A 345 -6.07 4.55 23.33
N GLU A 346 -5.70 4.59 24.62
CA GLU A 346 -6.31 3.72 25.64
C GLU A 346 -7.79 4.04 25.90
N LEU A 347 -8.20 5.31 25.74
CA LEU A 347 -9.61 5.71 25.84
C LEU A 347 -10.42 5.19 24.66
N VAL A 348 -9.84 5.25 23.46
CA VAL A 348 -10.45 4.73 22.23
C VAL A 348 -10.54 3.21 22.27
N ASP A 349 -9.41 2.52 22.51
CA ASP A 349 -9.30 1.06 22.60
C ASP A 349 -10.19 0.47 23.69
N GLY A 350 -10.26 1.14 24.85
CA GLY A 350 -11.06 0.75 26.00
C GLY A 350 -12.56 1.03 25.85
N HIS A 351 -12.98 1.83 24.86
CA HIS A 351 -14.37 2.19 24.66
C HIS A 351 -15.20 0.97 24.29
N GLN A 352 -16.34 0.84 24.97
CA GLN A 352 -17.23 -0.30 24.81
C GLN A 352 -18.38 0.04 23.87
N VAL A 353 -18.44 -0.69 22.75
CA VAL A 353 -19.51 -0.59 21.76
C VAL A 353 -20.48 -1.75 21.92
N LYS A 354 -21.75 -1.54 21.59
CA LYS A 354 -22.75 -2.61 21.64
C LYS A 354 -22.58 -3.61 20.49
N LYS A 355 -22.74 -4.90 20.77
CA LYS A 355 -22.72 -5.95 19.73
C LYS A 355 -23.85 -5.83 18.71
N GLU A 356 -25.02 -5.31 19.11
CA GLU A 356 -26.17 -5.04 18.22
C GLU A 356 -25.84 -4.07 17.06
N ALA A 357 -24.72 -3.34 17.13
CA ALA A 357 -24.29 -2.42 16.07
C ALA A 357 -23.65 -3.11 14.85
N TYR A 358 -23.28 -4.40 14.94
CA TYR A 358 -22.64 -5.14 13.84
C TYR A 358 -22.99 -6.63 13.75
N GLU A 359 -23.48 -7.24 14.83
CA GLU A 359 -23.85 -8.65 14.95
C GLU A 359 -25.38 -8.82 15.05
N THR A 360 -25.96 -9.70 14.22
CA THR A 360 -27.39 -10.02 14.27
C THR A 360 -27.74 -10.74 15.58
N ASN A 361 -28.65 -10.18 16.37
CA ASN A 361 -28.96 -10.62 17.74
C ASN A 361 -27.80 -10.48 18.75
N GLY A 362 -26.75 -9.71 18.42
CA GLY A 362 -25.62 -9.47 19.30
C GLY A 362 -26.04 -8.83 20.63
N LYS A 363 -25.63 -9.43 21.75
CA LYS A 363 -25.99 -8.97 23.11
C LYS A 363 -24.77 -8.52 23.89
N GLY A 364 -24.94 -7.47 24.70
CA GLY A 364 -23.85 -6.89 25.50
C GLY A 364 -22.93 -6.01 24.67
N THR A 365 -21.69 -5.87 25.15
CA THR A 365 -20.71 -4.91 24.65
C THR A 365 -19.35 -5.53 24.41
N GLU A 366 -18.54 -4.87 23.58
CA GLU A 366 -17.16 -5.26 23.28
C GLU A 366 -16.26 -4.02 23.18
N LYS A 367 -14.99 -4.17 23.55
CA LYS A 367 -13.98 -3.10 23.43
C LYS A 367 -13.56 -2.91 21.97
N LEU A 368 -13.40 -1.66 21.53
CA LEU A 368 -12.91 -1.33 20.18
C LEU A 368 -11.57 -1.97 19.84
N ALA A 369 -10.68 -2.20 20.82
CA ALA A 369 -9.41 -2.91 20.63
C ALA A 369 -9.55 -4.37 20.17
N ASN A 370 -10.65 -5.04 20.53
CA ASN A 370 -10.88 -6.43 20.17
C ASN A 370 -11.43 -6.59 18.74
N ILE A 371 -12.10 -5.55 18.23
CA ILE A 371 -12.78 -5.54 16.95
C ILE A 371 -11.74 -5.22 15.87
N LYS A 372 -11.33 -6.24 15.12
CA LYS A 372 -10.27 -6.15 14.11
C LYS A 372 -10.80 -5.94 12.68
N ASP A 373 -11.97 -6.48 12.36
CA ASP A 373 -12.55 -6.37 11.02
C ASP A 373 -13.01 -4.93 10.74
N ILE A 374 -12.42 -4.31 9.70
CA ILE A 374 -12.78 -2.97 9.24
C ILE A 374 -14.26 -2.86 8.85
N ASN A 375 -14.89 -3.92 8.35
CA ASN A 375 -16.30 -3.91 7.98
C ASN A 375 -17.22 -3.96 9.20
N GLU A 376 -16.78 -4.58 10.31
CA GLU A 376 -17.46 -4.46 11.60
C GLU A 376 -17.35 -3.03 12.13
N LEU A 377 -16.14 -2.45 12.14
CA LEU A 377 -15.91 -1.05 12.52
C LEU A 377 -16.74 -0.07 11.68
N ARG A 378 -16.87 -0.29 10.36
CA ARG A 378 -17.75 0.50 9.48
C ARG A 378 -19.22 0.42 9.91
N LYS A 379 -19.76 -0.79 10.16
CA LYS A 379 -21.15 -0.97 10.64
C LYS A 379 -21.38 -0.24 11.96
N ILE A 380 -20.45 -0.38 12.90
CA ILE A 380 -20.50 0.27 14.22
C ILE A 380 -20.52 1.80 14.08
N LEU A 381 -19.67 2.35 13.21
CA LEU A 381 -19.66 3.79 12.93
C LEU A 381 -21.00 4.27 12.38
N THR A 382 -21.57 3.56 11.40
CA THR A 382 -22.89 3.90 10.83
C THR A 382 -24.02 3.86 11.88
N TYR A 383 -24.03 2.85 12.76
CA TYR A 383 -24.98 2.76 13.87
C TYR A 383 -24.92 3.99 14.77
N TYR A 384 -23.72 4.37 15.24
CA TYR A 384 -23.56 5.49 16.17
C TYR A 384 -23.77 6.85 15.51
N GLN A 385 -23.35 7.06 14.26
CA GLN A 385 -23.64 8.28 13.50
C GLN A 385 -25.15 8.47 13.29
N THR A 386 -25.88 7.41 12.97
CA THR A 386 -27.35 7.44 12.79
C THR A 386 -28.05 7.77 14.10
N ARG A 387 -27.59 7.17 15.22
CA ARG A 387 -28.07 7.49 16.57
C ARG A 387 -27.78 8.95 16.96
N GLN A 388 -26.59 9.47 16.68
CA GLN A 388 -26.24 10.85 17.00
C GLN A 388 -27.06 11.85 16.17
N THR A 389 -27.36 11.52 14.92
CA THR A 389 -28.23 12.32 14.04
C THR A 389 -29.67 12.34 14.56
N SER A 390 -30.21 11.20 15.01
CA SER A 390 -31.57 11.17 15.57
C SER A 390 -31.69 11.95 16.88
N ILE A 391 -30.69 11.86 17.77
CA ILE A 391 -30.61 12.67 19.00
C ILE A 391 -30.58 14.17 18.66
N SER A 392 -29.74 14.58 17.70
CA SER A 392 -29.60 15.99 17.30
C SER A 392 -30.90 16.54 16.68
N ASN A 393 -31.59 15.73 15.87
CA ASN A 393 -32.89 16.11 15.29
C ASN A 393 -33.98 16.27 16.35
N ASN A 394 -34.03 15.37 17.34
CA ASN A 394 -34.99 15.47 18.44
C ASN A 394 -34.71 16.71 19.31
N ALA A 395 -33.45 16.96 19.69
CA ALA A 395 -33.07 18.15 20.45
C ALA A 395 -33.37 19.46 19.70
N ALA A 396 -33.23 19.48 18.37
CA ALA A 396 -33.63 20.62 17.54
C ALA A 396 -35.15 20.82 17.48
N GLN A 397 -35.95 19.75 17.54
CA GLN A 397 -37.41 19.84 17.65
C GLN A 397 -37.85 20.33 19.04
N GLU A 398 -37.26 19.81 20.12
CA GLU A 398 -37.51 20.27 21.49
C GLU A 398 -37.15 21.75 21.66
N THR A 399 -36.01 22.19 21.11
CA THR A 399 -35.59 23.60 21.13
C THR A 399 -36.59 24.51 20.41
N LYS A 400 -37.15 24.07 19.26
CA LYS A 400 -38.21 24.79 18.56
C LYS A 400 -39.47 24.89 19.41
N GLN A 401 -39.95 23.78 19.96
CA GLN A 401 -41.14 23.77 20.82
C GLN A 401 -40.99 24.67 22.06
N CYS A 402 -39.83 24.64 22.73
CA CYS A 402 -39.54 25.55 23.84
C CYS A 402 -39.54 27.02 23.39
N SER A 403 -38.97 27.34 22.21
CA SER A 403 -38.99 28.72 21.67
C SER A 403 -40.39 29.21 21.29
N GLU A 404 -41.26 28.32 20.79
CA GLU A 404 -42.66 28.62 20.45
C GLU A 404 -43.50 28.85 21.70
N ILE A 405 -43.30 28.07 22.78
CA ILE A 405 -43.96 28.27 24.07
C ILE A 405 -43.52 29.61 24.69
N THR A 406 -42.21 29.89 24.70
CA THR A 406 -41.67 31.15 25.25
C THR A 406 -42.19 32.38 24.49
N ALA A 407 -42.41 32.25 23.17
CA ALA A 407 -43.00 33.31 22.34
C ALA A 407 -44.51 33.51 22.61
N GLN A 408 -45.24 32.48 23.05
CA GLN A 408 -46.66 32.61 23.42
C GLN A 408 -46.87 33.27 24.79
N GLU A 409 -45.94 33.12 25.73
CA GLU A 409 -46.01 33.78 27.04
C GLU A 409 -45.62 35.27 26.99
N GLN A 410 -44.89 35.72 25.96
CA GLN A 410 -44.57 37.14 25.73
C GLN A 410 -45.59 37.87 24.83
N LYS A 411 -46.89 37.83 25.18
CA LYS A 411 -47.80 38.89 24.71
C LYS A 411 -47.38 40.21 25.37
N PRO A 412 -47.22 41.32 24.62
CA PRO A 412 -46.88 42.60 25.21
C PRO A 412 -47.99 43.03 26.19
N PRO A 413 -47.63 43.65 27.34
CA PRO A 413 -48.64 44.14 28.28
C PRO A 413 -49.49 45.21 27.62
N GLU A 414 -50.81 45.11 27.78
CA GLU A 414 -51.77 46.06 27.21
C GLU A 414 -51.44 47.51 27.64
N THR A 415 -51.61 48.46 26.71
CA THR A 415 -51.47 49.91 26.92
C THR A 415 -52.80 50.58 26.62
N ASP A 416 -53.01 51.83 27.05
CA ASP A 416 -54.24 52.56 26.70
C ASP A 416 -54.47 52.60 25.18
N THR A 417 -53.39 52.71 24.40
CA THR A 417 -53.42 52.67 22.93
C THR A 417 -53.75 51.31 22.31
N THR A 418 -53.63 50.19 23.04
CA THR A 418 -54.16 48.88 22.60
C THR A 418 -55.57 48.66 23.12
N CYS A 419 -55.90 49.12 24.33
CA CYS A 419 -57.26 49.13 24.86
C CYS A 419 -58.22 49.97 24.00
N GLU A 420 -57.86 51.21 23.63
CA GLU A 420 -58.71 52.09 22.81
C GLU A 420 -59.04 51.46 21.44
N LYS A 421 -58.10 50.70 20.85
CA LYS A 421 -58.30 49.97 19.59
C LYS A 421 -59.28 48.80 19.68
N LYS A 422 -59.53 48.25 20.87
CA LYS A 422 -60.55 47.21 21.10
C LYS A 422 -61.98 47.77 21.05
N GLY A 423 -62.13 49.10 21.11
CA GLY A 423 -63.42 49.78 21.09
C GLY A 423 -64.26 49.52 22.35
N THR A 424 -65.47 50.05 22.39
CA THR A 424 -66.37 49.98 23.56
C THR A 424 -67.24 48.72 23.61
N GLY A 425 -66.97 47.74 22.73
CA GLY A 425 -67.70 46.47 22.61
C GLY A 425 -67.17 45.36 23.52
N ALA A 426 -67.62 44.13 23.26
CA ALA A 426 -67.27 42.92 24.03
C ALA A 426 -65.77 42.51 23.98
N GLU A 427 -64.97 43.21 23.18
CA GLU A 427 -63.51 43.05 23.13
C GLU A 427 -62.77 43.92 24.13
N CYS A 428 -63.43 44.87 24.83
CA CYS A 428 -62.84 45.59 25.96
C CYS A 428 -62.78 44.72 27.22
N LYS A 429 -61.85 43.75 27.20
CA LYS A 429 -61.55 42.76 28.24
C LYS A 429 -60.05 42.56 28.37
N ASP A 430 -59.64 41.70 29.31
CA ASP A 430 -58.25 41.30 29.56
C ASP A 430 -57.32 42.47 29.94
N GLY A 431 -57.61 43.13 31.08
CA GLY A 431 -56.83 44.27 31.58
C GLY A 431 -57.22 45.64 30.99
N CYS A 432 -58.31 45.69 30.23
CA CYS A 432 -58.95 46.91 29.73
C CYS A 432 -60.40 47.00 30.25
N LYS A 433 -60.93 48.21 30.41
CA LYS A 433 -62.27 48.53 30.95
C LYS A 433 -62.91 49.69 30.18
N VAL A 434 -64.23 49.63 29.99
CA VAL A 434 -64.98 50.76 29.40
C VAL A 434 -65.30 51.79 30.47
N GLU A 435 -64.93 53.05 30.23
CA GLU A 435 -65.28 54.21 31.07
C GLU A 435 -65.98 55.30 30.24
N GLY A 436 -66.79 56.13 30.90
CA GLY A 436 -67.61 57.19 30.28
C GLY A 436 -69.10 56.84 30.14
N THR A 437 -69.92 57.85 29.86
CA THR A 437 -71.39 57.77 29.73
C THR A 437 -71.88 58.41 28.44
N GLY A 438 -72.96 57.87 27.86
CA GLY A 438 -73.41 58.26 26.52
C GLY A 438 -72.36 57.99 25.44
N ASP A 439 -72.22 58.92 24.50
CA ASP A 439 -71.31 58.81 23.34
C ASP A 439 -69.83 59.03 23.68
N SER A 440 -69.51 59.33 24.95
CA SER A 440 -68.14 59.58 25.44
C SER A 440 -67.40 58.34 25.93
N LYS A 441 -67.98 57.14 25.74
CA LYS A 441 -67.39 55.87 26.21
C LYS A 441 -66.06 55.58 25.50
N LYS A 442 -65.06 55.14 26.26
CA LYS A 442 -63.75 54.67 25.77
C LYS A 442 -63.31 53.42 26.50
N CYS A 443 -62.54 52.56 25.83
CA CYS A 443 -61.86 51.42 26.44
C CYS A 443 -60.45 51.85 26.87
N VAL A 444 -60.20 51.88 28.18
CA VAL A 444 -58.94 52.33 28.80
C VAL A 444 -58.33 51.20 29.62
N LYS A 445 -57.04 51.30 29.96
CA LYS A 445 -56.33 50.26 30.70
C LYS A 445 -56.73 50.26 32.17
N ASP A 446 -57.23 49.13 32.65
CA ASP A 446 -57.43 48.85 34.07
C ASP A 446 -56.86 47.45 34.37
N PRO A 447 -55.61 47.36 34.87
CA PRO A 447 -54.94 46.09 35.12
C PRO A 447 -55.58 45.30 36.28
N THR A 448 -56.58 45.86 36.98
CA THR A 448 -57.31 45.20 38.07
C THR A 448 -58.74 44.81 37.71
N TYR A 449 -59.22 45.17 36.51
CA TYR A 449 -60.60 44.91 36.10
C TYR A 449 -60.88 43.41 35.91
N LYS A 450 -61.90 42.92 36.63
CA LYS A 450 -62.53 41.61 36.39
C LYS A 450 -64.01 41.85 36.04
N PRO A 451 -64.53 41.34 34.91
CA PRO A 451 -65.92 41.55 34.54
C PRO A 451 -66.85 40.88 35.55
N LYS A 452 -67.93 41.59 35.94
CA LYS A 452 -68.99 41.01 36.79
C LYS A 452 -69.76 39.95 36.00
N GLN A 453 -69.76 38.71 36.47
CA GLN A 453 -70.65 37.68 35.96
C GLN A 453 -72.10 37.98 36.37
N ALA A 454 -73.04 37.86 35.43
CA ALA A 454 -74.46 37.85 35.72
C ALA A 454 -74.90 36.43 36.12
N GLU A 455 -75.74 36.31 37.14
CA GLU A 455 -76.09 35.04 37.77
C GLU A 455 -77.21 34.27 37.04
N GLY A 456 -77.13 32.94 37.09
CA GLY A 456 -78.30 32.05 37.00
C GLY A 456 -78.15 30.82 36.09
N VAL A 457 -78.63 29.61 36.45
CA VAL A 457 -79.34 29.11 37.66
C VAL A 457 -79.22 27.55 37.72
N LYS A 458 -79.05 26.97 38.93
CA LYS A 458 -79.17 25.52 39.35
C LYS A 458 -78.11 24.52 38.79
N ALA A 459 -77.37 23.74 39.60
CA ALA A 459 -77.72 22.70 40.61
C ALA A 459 -78.26 21.40 39.98
N GLU A 460 -77.88 20.16 40.32
CA GLU A 460 -76.95 19.52 41.30
C GLU A 460 -75.95 18.57 40.56
N GLY A 461 -74.97 17.85 41.15
CA GLY A 461 -74.49 17.74 42.55
C GLY A 461 -73.94 16.34 42.90
N LYS A 462 -72.95 16.24 43.82
CA LYS A 462 -72.18 15.03 44.27
C LYS A 462 -71.30 14.36 43.18
N GLY A 463 -70.03 13.99 43.37
CA GLY A 463 -69.13 14.00 44.53
C GLY A 463 -68.26 12.72 44.56
N LYS A 464 -66.96 12.85 44.95
CA LYS A 464 -65.94 11.80 45.25
C LYS A 464 -64.93 11.34 44.16
N THR A 465 -63.68 11.78 44.40
CA THR A 465 -62.45 10.96 44.54
C THR A 465 -61.70 10.37 43.33
N ASN A 466 -60.48 10.89 43.13
CA ASN A 466 -59.22 10.31 42.62
C ASN A 466 -59.21 8.85 42.11
N THR A 467 -58.65 8.61 40.91
CA THR A 467 -57.27 8.08 40.75
C THR A 467 -56.78 8.06 39.29
N THR A 468 -55.45 7.99 39.14
CA THR A 468 -54.68 7.99 37.88
C THR A 468 -55.02 6.85 36.93
N GLY A 469 -55.17 7.15 35.63
CA GLY A 469 -55.31 6.14 34.56
C GLY A 469 -54.69 6.62 33.24
N SER A 470 -53.89 5.75 32.62
CA SER A 470 -53.11 6.01 31.40
C SER A 470 -53.92 6.41 30.17
N ASN A 471 -53.37 7.27 29.32
CA ASN A 471 -53.63 7.35 27.87
C ASN A 471 -52.34 7.85 27.19
N SER A 472 -51.51 7.00 26.58
CA SER A 472 -51.61 6.59 25.16
C SER A 472 -52.01 7.72 24.20
N PHE A 473 -51.02 8.46 23.68
CA PHE A 473 -51.25 9.34 22.55
C PHE A 473 -51.12 8.57 21.23
N VAL A 474 -52.27 8.40 20.57
CA VAL A 474 -52.38 7.87 19.22
C VAL A 474 -51.83 8.90 18.23
N ILE A 475 -50.62 8.67 17.69
CA ILE A 475 -50.08 9.47 16.60
C ILE A 475 -50.89 9.16 15.33
N LYS A 476 -51.76 10.09 14.91
CA LYS A 476 -52.44 9.97 13.62
C LYS A 476 -51.44 10.11 12.47
N LYS A 477 -51.33 9.03 11.72
CA LYS A 477 -50.53 8.87 10.51
C LYS A 477 -50.98 9.87 9.43
N SER A 478 -50.07 10.74 9.00
CA SER A 478 -50.14 11.45 7.72
C SER A 478 -48.85 11.21 6.95
N PHE A 479 -48.95 10.75 5.71
CA PHE A 479 -47.80 10.55 4.83
C PHE A 479 -47.32 11.91 4.31
N LEU A 480 -46.13 12.34 4.70
CA LEU A 480 -45.39 13.35 3.94
C LEU A 480 -44.29 12.65 3.15
N PHE A 481 -44.46 12.62 1.82
CA PHE A 481 -43.36 12.40 0.90
C PHE A 481 -42.38 13.58 1.02
N LEU A 482 -41.09 13.29 1.23
CA LEU A 482 -40.03 14.22 0.87
C LEU A 482 -38.88 13.44 0.25
N ALA A 483 -38.95 13.26 -1.07
CA ALA A 483 -37.80 12.88 -1.86
C ALA A 483 -36.90 14.11 -2.02
N PHE A 484 -35.60 13.98 -1.79
CA PHE A 484 -34.60 14.76 -2.51
C PHE A 484 -33.26 14.01 -2.58
N LEU A 485 -32.58 14.17 -3.71
CA LEU A 485 -31.35 13.46 -4.06
C LEU A 485 -30.13 14.02 -3.32
N LEU A 486 -29.15 13.16 -3.04
CA LEU A 486 -27.74 13.52 -3.13
C LEU A 486 -26.97 12.37 -3.80
N PHE A 487 -26.25 12.72 -4.86
CA PHE A 487 -25.08 11.99 -5.40
C PHE A 487 -23.82 12.47 -4.67
#